data_AF-A0A965AXZ5-F1
#
_entry.id   AF-A0A965AXZ5-F1
#
_cell.length_a   1.000
_cell.length_b   1.000
_cell.length_c   1.000
_cell.angle_alpha   90.00
_cell.angle_beta   90.00
_cell.angle_gamma   90.00
#
_symmetry.space_group_name_H-M   'P 1'
#
loop_
_entity.id
_entity.type
_entity.pdbx_description
1 polymer ?
#
loop_
_entity_poly.entity_id
_entity_poly.type
_entity_poly.pdbx_seq_one_letter_code
_entity_poly.pdbx_strand_id
1 'polypeptide(L)'
;MTNRVTITRISGNSKTGPITTTRTDRATCPTTCPFYDAGCYATLGRERIQWDRLNRSETGVNWDEFVSQIRRIVPNGVLWRHNTAGDLPHNDGLIDYLKLKQLINANKGKKGFTYSHHILNDHNIIALQNANGLGFTVNASCESVDDADRVMSEHNIPAVAVVHSEEKRRFFTTTNGRKVITCPAALHPGKVTCATCGLCQQSDREFVIAFPAHGASKKKVNAIVTV
;
A
#
# COMPACT_ATOMS: atom_id res chain seq x y z
N MET A 1 -17.00 -13.06 1.02
CA MET A 1 -15.81 -13.73 1.57
C MET A 1 -15.47 -13.14 2.94
N THR A 2 -15.16 -13.98 3.93
CA THR A 2 -14.69 -13.52 5.26
C THR A 2 -13.20 -13.21 5.18
N ASN A 3 -12.86 -11.93 4.99
CA ASN A 3 -11.44 -11.54 4.95
C ASN A 3 -10.81 -11.63 6.34
N ARG A 4 -9.66 -12.28 6.43
CA ARG A 4 -8.83 -12.39 7.63
C ARG A 4 -7.67 -11.41 7.58
N VAL A 5 -7.34 -10.86 8.73
CA VAL A 5 -6.27 -9.86 8.87
C VAL A 5 -5.35 -10.23 10.02
N THR A 6 -4.05 -10.31 9.76
CA THR A 6 -3.04 -10.39 10.82
C THR A 6 -2.56 -8.99 11.17
N ILE A 7 -2.43 -8.72 12.47
CA ILE A 7 -1.98 -7.44 13.00
C ILE A 7 -0.61 -7.62 13.67
N THR A 8 0.36 -6.82 13.27
CA THR A 8 1.64 -6.68 13.95
C THR A 8 1.65 -5.33 14.65
N ARG A 9 1.43 -5.33 15.98
CA ARG A 9 1.25 -4.10 16.77
C ARG A 9 2.47 -3.17 16.69
N ILE A 10 3.66 -3.73 16.82
CA ILE A 10 4.94 -3.02 16.68
C ILE A 10 5.78 -3.80 15.68
N SER A 11 6.00 -3.24 14.49
CA SER A 11 6.76 -3.90 13.44
C SER A 11 8.26 -3.85 13.70
N GLY A 12 8.94 -4.98 13.59
CA GLY A 12 10.41 -5.08 13.55
C GLY A 12 10.99 -4.92 12.14
N ASN A 13 10.18 -4.57 11.14
CA ASN A 13 10.62 -4.43 9.76
C ASN A 13 11.43 -3.13 9.59
N SER A 14 12.66 -3.25 9.08
CA SER A 14 13.59 -2.13 8.90
C SER A 14 13.11 -1.03 7.94
N LYS A 15 12.19 -1.35 7.01
CA LYS A 15 11.58 -0.38 6.11
C LYS A 15 10.42 0.37 6.75
N THR A 16 9.55 -0.32 7.49
CA THR A 16 8.40 0.33 8.12
C THR A 16 8.79 1.05 9.41
N GLY A 17 9.77 0.54 10.14
CA GLY A 17 10.04 0.95 11.52
C GLY A 17 8.93 0.46 12.47
N PRO A 18 8.95 0.91 13.73
CA PRO A 18 8.10 0.41 14.81
C PRO A 18 6.66 0.97 14.76
N ILE A 19 6.02 0.89 13.60
CA ILE A 19 4.59 1.22 13.42
C ILE A 19 3.74 -0.05 13.39
N THR A 20 2.46 0.09 13.69
CA THR A 20 1.49 -0.99 13.46
C THR A 20 1.42 -1.29 11.96
N THR A 21 1.48 -2.57 11.63
CA THR A 21 1.33 -3.07 10.26
C THR A 21 0.33 -4.22 10.23
N THR A 22 -0.27 -4.46 9.07
CA THR A 22 -1.22 -5.56 8.91
C THR A 22 -0.95 -6.35 7.63
N ARG A 23 -1.49 -7.57 7.56
CA ARG A 23 -1.62 -8.35 6.32
C ARG A 23 -3.07 -8.75 6.15
N THR A 24 -3.60 -8.62 4.95
CA THR A 24 -4.92 -9.17 4.59
C THR A 24 -4.70 -10.43 3.76
N ASP A 25 -5.61 -11.40 3.79
CA ASP A 25 -5.51 -12.58 2.95
C ASP A 25 -5.39 -12.25 1.45
N ARG A 26 -4.85 -13.20 0.68
CA ARG A 26 -4.63 -13.07 -0.77
C ARG A 26 -5.91 -12.84 -1.55
N ALA A 27 -7.06 -13.25 -1.03
CA ALA A 27 -8.35 -13.07 -1.70
C ALA A 27 -8.74 -11.60 -1.88
N THR A 28 -8.05 -10.65 -1.23
CA THR A 28 -8.24 -9.22 -1.50
C THR A 28 -7.36 -8.68 -2.62
N CYS A 29 -6.33 -9.41 -3.07
CA CYS A 29 -5.50 -8.96 -4.17
C CYS A 29 -6.25 -9.10 -5.50
N PRO A 30 -6.35 -8.03 -6.31
CA PRO A 30 -6.93 -8.14 -7.64
C PRO A 30 -6.03 -9.02 -8.53
N THR A 31 -6.63 -9.97 -9.25
CA THR A 31 -5.92 -10.80 -10.22
C THR A 31 -5.39 -10.02 -11.42
N THR A 32 -5.88 -8.78 -11.61
CA THR A 32 -5.42 -7.83 -12.61
C THR A 32 -4.11 -7.13 -12.22
N CYS A 33 -3.62 -7.30 -10.98
CA CYS A 33 -2.33 -6.77 -10.56
C CYS A 33 -1.21 -7.37 -11.43
N PRO A 34 -0.38 -6.56 -12.11
CA PRO A 34 0.69 -7.08 -12.97
C PRO A 34 1.70 -7.95 -12.24
N PHE A 35 1.82 -7.79 -10.92
CA PHE A 35 2.75 -8.57 -10.09
C PHE A 35 2.14 -9.84 -9.48
N TYR A 36 0.83 -10.08 -9.64
CA TYR A 36 0.07 -11.12 -8.94
C TYR A 36 0.77 -12.49 -8.99
N ASP A 37 1.14 -12.92 -10.21
CA ASP A 37 1.95 -14.14 -10.46
C ASP A 37 3.34 -13.86 -11.05
N ALA A 38 3.70 -12.59 -11.20
CA ALA A 38 4.91 -12.17 -11.93
C ALA A 38 5.89 -11.32 -11.12
N GLY A 39 5.90 -11.45 -9.78
CA GLY A 39 6.96 -10.87 -8.96
C GLY A 39 6.53 -10.21 -7.66
N CYS A 40 5.29 -10.43 -7.21
CA CYS A 40 4.80 -9.89 -5.94
C CYS A 40 5.74 -10.25 -4.77
N TYR A 41 6.27 -9.22 -4.10
CA TYR A 41 7.20 -9.38 -2.97
C TYR A 41 6.60 -10.22 -1.84
N ALA A 42 5.29 -10.16 -1.62
CA ALA A 42 4.61 -10.91 -0.56
C ALA A 42 4.71 -12.43 -0.76
N THR A 43 5.08 -12.90 -1.95
CA THR A 43 5.30 -14.32 -2.25
C THR A 43 6.72 -14.80 -1.93
N LEU A 44 7.55 -13.96 -1.28
CA LEU A 44 8.95 -14.26 -1.01
C LEU A 44 9.29 -14.29 0.48
N GLY A 45 10.26 -15.14 0.83
CA GLY A 45 10.94 -15.15 2.14
C GLY A 45 10.00 -15.27 3.35
N ARG A 46 10.32 -14.52 4.41
CA ARG A 46 9.51 -14.52 5.64
C ARG A 46 8.11 -13.97 5.44
N GLU A 47 7.93 -13.03 4.51
CA GLU A 47 6.60 -12.47 4.20
C GLU A 47 5.67 -13.57 3.68
N ARG A 48 6.16 -14.37 2.73
CA ARG A 48 5.43 -15.54 2.21
C ARG A 48 4.99 -16.48 3.31
N ILE A 49 5.90 -16.86 4.21
CA ILE A 49 5.60 -17.83 5.27
C ILE A 49 4.44 -17.32 6.13
N GLN A 50 4.48 -16.05 6.55
CA GLN A 50 3.41 -15.49 7.37
C GLN A 50 2.11 -15.31 6.57
N TRP A 51 2.20 -14.93 5.31
CA TRP A 51 1.03 -14.73 4.45
C TRP A 51 0.35 -16.05 4.10
N ASP A 52 1.10 -17.11 3.81
CA ASP A 52 0.59 -18.46 3.56
C ASP A 52 -0.13 -19.02 4.80
N ARG A 53 0.37 -18.77 6.02
CA ARG A 53 -0.33 -19.14 7.26
C ARG A 53 -1.65 -18.38 7.43
N LEU A 54 -1.68 -17.09 7.09
CA LEU A 54 -2.92 -16.30 7.08
C LEU A 54 -3.91 -16.83 6.04
N ASN A 55 -3.44 -17.16 4.84
CA ASN A 55 -4.27 -17.69 3.74
C ASN A 55 -4.86 -19.06 4.09
N ARG A 56 -4.14 -19.89 4.86
CA ARG A 56 -4.66 -21.16 5.44
C ARG A 56 -5.51 -20.97 6.70
N SER A 57 -5.83 -19.72 7.06
CA SER A 57 -6.61 -19.37 8.26
C SER A 57 -6.01 -19.84 9.60
N GLU A 58 -4.71 -20.14 9.65
CA GLU A 58 -3.99 -20.51 10.89
C GLU A 58 -3.75 -19.31 11.81
N THR A 59 -3.79 -18.10 11.25
CA THR A 59 -3.54 -16.84 11.96
C THR A 59 -4.56 -15.77 11.56
N GLY A 60 -4.42 -14.58 12.13
CA GLY A 60 -5.29 -13.43 11.85
C GLY A 60 -6.61 -13.48 12.61
N VAL A 61 -7.36 -12.40 12.48
CA VAL A 61 -8.72 -12.24 13.02
C VAL A 61 -9.67 -11.90 11.87
N ASN A 62 -10.98 -12.02 12.10
CA ASN A 62 -11.96 -11.56 11.12
C ASN A 62 -11.93 -10.02 11.00
N TRP A 63 -12.59 -9.50 9.96
CA TRP A 63 -12.57 -8.08 9.63
C TRP A 63 -13.10 -7.17 10.76
N ASP A 64 -14.21 -7.54 11.41
CA ASP A 64 -14.83 -6.74 12.47
C ASP A 64 -13.93 -6.64 13.71
N GLU A 65 -13.32 -7.76 14.10
CA GLU A 65 -12.33 -7.78 15.19
C GLU A 65 -11.08 -6.99 14.80
N PHE A 66 -10.65 -7.06 13.54
CA PHE A 66 -9.54 -6.25 13.04
C PHE A 66 -9.80 -4.74 13.20
N VAL A 67 -10.93 -4.23 12.71
CA VAL A 67 -11.24 -2.80 12.81
C VAL A 67 -11.45 -2.36 14.26
N SER A 68 -11.99 -3.24 15.11
CA SER A 68 -12.08 -3.04 16.57
C SER A 68 -10.69 -2.88 17.19
N GLN A 69 -9.76 -3.76 16.85
CA GLN A 69 -8.39 -3.68 17.35
C GLN A 69 -7.68 -2.41 16.89
N ILE A 70 -7.81 -2.00 15.62
CA ILE A 70 -7.18 -0.75 15.13
C ILE A 70 -7.66 0.48 15.94
N ARG A 71 -8.94 0.56 16.28
CA ARG A 71 -9.46 1.65 17.13
C ARG A 71 -8.74 1.72 18.47
N ARG A 72 -8.44 0.55 19.06
CA ARG A 72 -7.89 0.42 20.41
C ARG A 72 -6.36 0.52 20.47
N ILE A 73 -5.65 -0.07 19.51
CA ILE A 73 -4.20 -0.27 19.64
C ILE A 73 -3.36 0.83 18.98
N VAL A 74 -3.91 1.53 17.98
CA VAL A 74 -3.19 2.60 17.27
C VAL A 74 -3.52 3.94 17.92
N PRO A 75 -2.55 4.65 18.52
CA PRO A 75 -2.82 5.94 19.14
C PRO A 75 -3.14 7.03 18.11
N ASN A 76 -3.84 8.08 18.54
CA ASN A 76 -4.12 9.24 17.69
C ASN A 76 -2.81 9.91 17.24
N GLY A 77 -2.80 10.43 16.02
CA GLY A 77 -1.64 11.06 15.40
C GLY A 77 -0.54 10.10 14.95
N VAL A 78 -0.65 8.80 15.26
CA VAL A 78 0.39 7.80 14.95
C VAL A 78 0.20 7.19 13.56
N LEU A 79 1.32 7.08 12.84
CA LEU A 79 1.40 6.39 11.56
C LEU A 79 1.20 4.88 11.73
N TRP A 80 0.44 4.29 10.82
CA TRP A 80 0.33 2.83 10.69
C TRP A 80 0.07 2.45 9.24
N ARG A 81 0.46 1.23 8.86
CA ARG A 81 0.38 0.75 7.49
C ARG A 81 -0.55 -0.44 7.39
N HIS A 82 -1.69 -0.23 6.75
CA HIS A 82 -2.41 -1.30 6.08
C HIS A 82 -1.83 -1.38 4.67
N ASN A 83 -1.42 -2.47 4.08
CA ASN A 83 -0.95 -3.72 4.60
C ASN A 83 0.47 -3.97 4.02
N THR A 84 1.20 -4.95 4.58
CA THR A 84 2.47 -5.43 4.01
C THR A 84 2.24 -6.51 2.96
N ALA A 85 1.09 -7.18 3.00
CA ALA A 85 0.60 -8.12 2.00
C ALA A 85 -0.94 -8.12 1.97
N GLY A 86 -1.52 -8.48 0.83
CA GLY A 86 -2.95 -8.29 0.54
C GLY A 86 -3.21 -6.93 -0.10
N ASP A 87 -4.48 -6.67 -0.43
CA ASP A 87 -5.01 -5.37 -0.87
C ASP A 87 -6.34 -5.08 -0.12
N LEU A 88 -7.12 -4.09 -0.55
CA LEU A 88 -8.46 -3.80 -0.01
C LEU A 88 -9.45 -4.92 -0.38
N PRO A 89 -10.36 -5.32 0.54
CA PRO A 89 -11.45 -6.24 0.24
C PRO A 89 -12.27 -5.79 -0.97
N HIS A 90 -12.69 -6.74 -1.81
CA HIS A 90 -13.47 -6.47 -3.02
C HIS A 90 -14.42 -7.63 -3.35
N ASN A 91 -15.34 -7.37 -4.28
CA ASN A 91 -16.11 -8.37 -5.00
C ASN A 91 -15.89 -8.15 -6.49
N ASP A 92 -15.27 -9.11 -7.19
CA ASP A 92 -15.01 -9.04 -8.64
C ASP A 92 -14.30 -7.74 -9.10
N GLY A 93 -13.26 -7.34 -8.38
CA GLY A 93 -12.51 -6.10 -8.61
C GLY A 93 -13.18 -4.80 -8.12
N LEU A 94 -14.43 -4.84 -7.64
CA LEU A 94 -15.10 -3.70 -7.02
C LEU A 94 -14.83 -3.67 -5.52
N ILE A 95 -14.15 -2.63 -5.03
CA ILE A 95 -13.80 -2.48 -3.62
C ILE A 95 -15.08 -2.54 -2.76
N ASP A 96 -15.03 -3.36 -1.71
CA ASP A 96 -16.08 -3.48 -0.71
C ASP A 96 -16.07 -2.20 0.14
N TYR A 97 -16.88 -1.23 -0.29
CA TYR A 97 -16.92 0.09 0.32
C TYR A 97 -17.42 0.06 1.77
N LEU A 98 -18.25 -0.91 2.15
CA LEU A 98 -18.70 -1.05 3.55
C LEU A 98 -17.53 -1.39 4.46
N LYS A 99 -16.68 -2.34 4.04
CA LYS A 99 -15.44 -2.66 4.76
C LYS A 99 -14.44 -1.52 4.77
N LEU A 100 -14.27 -0.84 3.63
CA LEU A 100 -13.41 0.35 3.57
C LEU A 100 -13.92 1.45 4.52
N LYS A 101 -15.22 1.70 4.58
CA LYS A 101 -15.83 2.66 5.52
C LYS A 101 -15.60 2.27 6.98
N GLN A 102 -15.71 0.99 7.33
CA GLN A 102 -15.37 0.53 8.69
C GLN A 102 -13.90 0.82 9.03
N LEU A 103 -12.99 0.63 8.07
CA LEU A 103 -11.57 0.90 8.21
C LEU A 103 -11.28 2.40 8.35
N ILE A 104 -11.89 3.24 7.51
CA ILE A 104 -11.86 4.71 7.60
C ILE A 104 -12.29 5.15 9.00
N ASN A 105 -13.42 4.64 9.49
CA ASN A 105 -13.93 4.98 10.82
C ASN A 105 -12.98 4.54 11.93
N ALA A 106 -12.36 3.35 11.80
CA ALA A 106 -11.36 2.89 12.75
C ALA A 106 -10.08 3.74 12.73
N ASN A 107 -9.76 4.31 11.56
CA ASN A 107 -8.62 5.19 11.35
C ASN A 107 -8.84 6.62 11.87
N LYS A 108 -10.07 7.04 12.23
CA LYS A 108 -10.33 8.42 12.65
C LYS A 108 -9.36 8.87 13.75
N GLY A 109 -8.70 10.01 13.51
CA GLY A 109 -7.68 10.60 14.40
C GLY A 109 -6.28 9.97 14.29
N LYS A 110 -6.08 8.92 13.48
CA LYS A 110 -4.80 8.23 13.23
C LYS A 110 -4.28 8.58 11.84
N LYS A 111 -3.05 8.16 11.53
CA LYS A 111 -2.39 8.41 10.24
C LYS A 111 -2.21 7.10 9.46
N GLY A 112 -3.32 6.43 9.15
CA GLY A 112 -3.32 5.20 8.37
C GLY A 112 -3.11 5.46 6.89
N PHE A 113 -2.31 4.59 6.25
CA PHE A 113 -2.16 4.59 4.80
C PHE A 113 -2.03 3.17 4.25
N THR A 114 -2.35 3.03 2.96
CA THR A 114 -2.25 1.79 2.19
C THR A 114 -1.96 2.01 0.71
N TYR A 115 -1.85 0.91 -0.03
CA TYR A 115 -1.57 0.85 -1.45
C TYR A 115 -2.59 -0.09 -2.09
N SER A 116 -3.05 0.24 -3.29
CA SER A 116 -3.97 -0.62 -4.03
C SER A 116 -3.63 -0.71 -5.50
N HIS A 117 -3.68 -1.92 -6.06
CA HIS A 117 -3.65 -2.18 -7.52
C HIS A 117 -5.05 -2.49 -8.08
N HIS A 118 -6.13 -2.22 -7.32
CA HIS A 118 -7.48 -2.33 -7.87
C HIS A 118 -7.64 -1.39 -9.06
N ILE A 119 -8.29 -1.87 -10.12
CA ILE A 119 -8.55 -1.07 -11.31
C ILE A 119 -9.30 0.20 -10.92
N LEU A 120 -8.85 1.35 -11.42
CA LEU A 120 -9.50 2.65 -11.20
C LEU A 120 -10.71 2.81 -12.14
N ASN A 121 -11.74 1.99 -11.92
CA ASN A 121 -13.08 2.25 -12.45
C ASN A 121 -13.81 3.29 -11.59
N ASP A 122 -14.92 3.83 -12.08
CA ASP A 122 -15.69 4.89 -11.40
C ASP A 122 -16.00 4.58 -9.93
N HIS A 123 -16.42 3.34 -9.65
CA HIS A 123 -16.73 2.89 -8.28
C HIS A 123 -15.50 2.94 -7.38
N ASN A 124 -14.37 2.38 -7.83
CA ASN A 124 -13.14 2.34 -7.06
C ASN A 124 -12.52 3.73 -6.89
N ILE A 125 -12.59 4.59 -7.91
CA ILE A 125 -12.16 5.99 -7.83
C ILE A 125 -12.89 6.71 -6.69
N ILE A 126 -14.23 6.62 -6.67
CA ILE A 126 -15.05 7.24 -5.62
C ILE A 126 -14.72 6.66 -4.24
N ALA A 127 -14.53 5.34 -4.15
CA ALA A 127 -14.16 4.69 -2.89
C ALA A 127 -12.82 5.21 -2.34
N LEU A 128 -11.82 5.38 -3.21
CA LEU A 128 -10.49 5.86 -2.82
C LEU A 128 -10.49 7.35 -2.48
N GLN A 129 -11.19 8.18 -3.25
CA GLN A 129 -11.37 9.60 -2.96
C GLN A 129 -12.03 9.81 -1.58
N ASN A 130 -13.08 9.04 -1.27
CA ASN A 130 -13.73 9.08 0.04
C ASN A 130 -12.77 8.67 1.17
N ALA A 131 -11.98 7.61 0.99
CA ALA A 131 -11.00 7.20 1.99
C ALA A 131 -9.96 8.30 2.27
N ASN A 132 -9.41 8.87 1.20
CA ASN A 132 -8.40 9.93 1.25
C ASN A 132 -8.96 11.22 1.90
N GLY A 133 -10.18 11.63 1.53
CA GLY A 133 -10.86 12.80 2.11
C GLY A 133 -11.25 12.62 3.58
N LEU A 134 -11.39 11.37 4.05
CA LEU A 134 -11.70 11.04 5.44
C LEU A 134 -10.46 10.60 6.25
N GLY A 135 -9.26 10.80 5.71
CA GLY A 135 -7.98 10.69 6.42
C GLY A 135 -7.35 9.31 6.47
N PHE A 136 -7.91 8.31 5.77
CA PHE A 136 -7.25 7.02 5.54
C PHE A 136 -6.67 6.98 4.13
N THR A 137 -5.35 7.17 4.02
CA THR A 137 -4.73 7.44 2.73
C THR A 137 -4.55 6.16 1.90
N VAL A 138 -5.29 6.03 0.81
CA VAL A 138 -5.12 4.94 -0.16
C VAL A 138 -4.35 5.47 -1.36
N ASN A 139 -3.14 4.92 -1.56
CA ASN A 139 -2.30 5.25 -2.70
C ASN A 139 -2.61 4.31 -3.87
N ALA A 140 -2.97 4.85 -5.03
CA ALA A 140 -2.99 4.06 -6.26
C ALA A 140 -1.57 3.58 -6.59
N SER A 141 -1.41 2.30 -6.87
CA SER A 141 -0.14 1.70 -7.25
C SER A 141 -0.08 1.46 -8.74
N CYS A 142 0.95 2.03 -9.37
CA CYS A 142 1.16 2.05 -10.80
C CYS A 142 2.52 1.41 -11.15
N GLU A 143 2.68 1.09 -12.44
CA GLU A 143 3.87 0.45 -13.00
C GLU A 143 4.82 1.43 -13.70
N SER A 144 4.48 2.73 -13.73
CA SER A 144 5.35 3.81 -14.18
C SER A 144 5.03 5.12 -13.45
N VAL A 145 6.00 6.04 -13.41
CA VAL A 145 5.80 7.36 -12.79
C VAL A 145 4.85 8.25 -13.58
N ASP A 146 4.79 8.08 -14.91
CA ASP A 146 3.88 8.82 -15.78
C ASP A 146 2.44 8.35 -15.64
N ASP A 147 2.21 7.04 -15.41
CA ASP A 147 0.87 6.55 -15.08
C ASP A 147 0.42 7.03 -13.69
N ALA A 148 1.33 7.05 -12.71
CA ALA A 148 1.05 7.64 -11.40
C ALA A 148 0.71 9.13 -11.50
N ASP A 149 1.41 9.89 -12.36
CA ASP A 149 1.09 11.28 -12.65
C ASP A 149 -0.31 11.44 -13.24
N ARG A 150 -0.63 10.65 -14.25
CA ARG A 150 -1.95 10.63 -14.90
C ARG A 150 -3.04 10.38 -13.86
N VAL A 151 -2.89 9.38 -13.01
CA VAL A 151 -3.85 9.08 -11.93
C VAL A 151 -4.03 10.26 -10.97
N MET A 152 -2.93 10.90 -10.54
CA MET A 152 -3.00 12.06 -9.65
C MET A 152 -3.71 13.24 -10.31
N SER A 153 -3.47 13.46 -11.61
CA SER A 153 -4.02 14.58 -12.38
C SER A 153 -5.49 14.39 -12.74
N GLU A 154 -5.89 13.18 -13.14
CA GLU A 154 -7.24 12.88 -13.61
C GLU A 154 -8.22 12.57 -12.47
N HIS A 155 -7.73 11.97 -11.38
CA HIS A 155 -8.61 11.43 -10.33
C HIS A 155 -8.40 12.06 -8.96
N ASN A 156 -7.39 12.93 -8.79
CA ASN A 156 -7.06 13.52 -7.49
C ASN A 156 -6.86 12.45 -6.40
N ILE A 157 -6.20 11.35 -6.76
CA ILE A 157 -5.83 10.24 -5.86
C ILE A 157 -4.30 10.23 -5.77
N PRO A 158 -3.69 10.24 -4.56
CA PRO A 158 -2.25 10.12 -4.42
C PRO A 158 -1.79 8.80 -5.04
N ALA A 159 -0.77 8.84 -5.88
CA ALA A 159 -0.25 7.65 -6.54
C ALA A 159 1.21 7.39 -6.21
N VAL A 160 1.61 6.14 -6.42
CA VAL A 160 2.97 5.65 -6.32
C VAL A 160 3.29 4.78 -7.51
N ALA A 161 4.56 4.69 -7.87
CA ALA A 161 5.01 3.84 -8.97
C ALA A 161 6.07 2.86 -8.49
N VAL A 162 5.98 1.60 -8.91
CA VAL A 162 7.14 0.71 -8.88
C VAL A 162 8.01 1.03 -10.08
N VAL A 163 9.31 1.22 -9.87
CA VAL A 163 10.28 1.57 -10.91
C VAL A 163 11.40 0.54 -10.98
N HIS A 164 12.20 0.60 -12.04
CA HIS A 164 13.33 -0.30 -12.24
C HIS A 164 14.27 -0.33 -11.02
N SER A 165 14.77 -1.52 -10.67
CA SER A 165 15.58 -1.72 -9.46
C SER A 165 16.89 -0.93 -9.39
N GLU A 166 17.33 -0.38 -10.52
CA GLU A 166 18.57 0.40 -10.64
C GLU A 166 18.35 1.90 -10.46
N GLU A 167 17.11 2.34 -10.27
CA GLU A 167 16.81 3.74 -9.97
C GLU A 167 17.45 4.16 -8.65
N LYS A 168 18.26 5.20 -8.70
CA LYS A 168 19.04 5.74 -7.57
C LYS A 168 18.85 7.25 -7.38
N ARG A 169 18.23 7.94 -8.34
CA ARG A 169 17.93 9.36 -8.26
C ARG A 169 17.03 9.59 -7.05
N ARG A 170 17.37 10.60 -6.25
CA ARG A 170 16.54 11.01 -5.11
C ARG A 170 15.30 11.75 -5.57
N PHE A 171 15.47 12.60 -6.58
CA PHE A 171 14.44 13.43 -7.17
C PHE A 171 14.59 13.43 -8.69
N PHE A 172 13.47 13.43 -9.39
CA PHE A 172 13.37 13.63 -10.84
C PHE A 172 11.95 14.06 -11.18
N THR A 173 11.60 14.17 -12.45
CA THR A 173 10.27 14.56 -12.91
C THR A 173 9.70 13.53 -13.87
N THR A 174 8.38 13.44 -13.89
CA THR A 174 7.59 12.76 -14.93
C THR A 174 7.75 13.51 -16.25
N THR A 175 7.25 12.91 -17.34
CA THR A 175 7.22 13.56 -18.66
C THR A 175 6.41 14.87 -18.63
N ASN A 176 5.36 14.95 -17.81
CA ASN A 176 4.54 16.16 -17.64
C ASN A 176 5.05 17.11 -16.54
N GLY A 177 6.25 16.87 -15.99
CA GLY A 177 6.91 17.77 -15.04
C GLY A 177 6.50 17.61 -13.58
N ARG A 178 5.62 16.64 -13.24
CA ARG A 178 5.31 16.34 -11.84
C ARG A 178 6.56 15.81 -11.15
N LYS A 179 6.81 16.33 -9.94
CA LYS A 179 7.95 15.88 -9.13
C LYS A 179 7.78 14.42 -8.73
N VAL A 180 8.87 13.67 -8.86
CA VAL A 180 8.99 12.29 -8.36
C VAL A 180 10.03 12.28 -7.24
N ILE A 181 9.69 11.61 -6.13
CA ILE A 181 10.59 11.35 -5.02
C ILE A 181 10.76 9.84 -4.91
N THR A 182 11.98 9.35 -5.07
CA THR A 182 12.27 7.94 -4.79
C THR A 182 12.17 7.70 -3.28
N CYS A 183 11.47 6.65 -2.89
CA CYS A 183 11.17 6.31 -1.50
C CYS A 183 12.43 6.45 -0.61
N PRO A 184 12.43 7.36 0.37
CA PRO A 184 13.60 7.59 1.23
C PRO A 184 14.07 6.34 1.98
N ALA A 185 13.13 5.49 2.40
CA ALA A 185 13.43 4.23 3.07
C ALA A 185 14.03 3.17 2.13
N ALA A 186 13.84 3.30 0.81
CA ALA A 186 14.49 2.45 -0.19
C ALA A 186 15.92 2.92 -0.49
N LEU A 187 16.15 4.23 -0.57
CA LEU A 187 17.49 4.80 -0.83
C LEU A 187 18.40 4.77 0.40
N HIS A 188 17.85 4.86 1.60
CA HIS A 188 18.60 4.95 2.85
C HIS A 188 18.11 3.91 3.87
N PRO A 189 18.21 2.61 3.56
CA PRO A 189 17.80 1.55 4.46
C PRO A 189 18.56 1.64 5.78
N GLY A 190 17.83 1.48 6.90
CA GLY A 190 18.39 1.60 8.25
C GLY A 190 18.51 3.04 8.77
N LYS A 191 18.35 4.06 7.92
CA LYS A 191 18.35 5.48 8.33
C LYS A 191 16.96 6.10 8.28
N VAL A 192 16.18 5.75 7.27
CA VAL A 192 14.81 6.25 7.10
C VAL A 192 13.84 5.08 7.09
N THR A 193 12.73 5.24 7.81
CA THR A 193 11.65 4.25 7.87
C THR A 193 10.31 4.93 7.57
N CYS A 194 9.25 4.17 7.30
CA CYS A 194 7.91 4.75 7.19
C CYS A 194 7.53 5.55 8.45
N ALA A 195 7.91 5.05 9.64
CA ALA A 195 7.66 5.69 10.93
C ALA A 195 8.21 7.12 11.01
N THR A 196 9.37 7.38 10.38
CA THR A 196 10.02 8.69 10.39
C THR A 196 9.73 9.51 9.13
N CYS A 197 9.21 8.90 8.07
CA CYS A 197 9.03 9.53 6.76
C CYS A 197 7.61 10.06 6.51
N GLY A 198 6.57 9.24 6.68
CA GLY A 198 5.17 9.66 6.55
C GLY A 198 4.66 10.14 5.18
N LEU A 199 5.51 10.28 4.15
CA LEU A 199 5.09 10.85 2.84
C LEU A 199 3.92 10.10 2.19
N CYS A 200 3.90 8.76 2.30
CA CYS A 200 2.82 7.96 1.69
C CYS A 200 1.46 8.12 2.41
N GLN A 201 1.43 8.75 3.58
CA GLN A 201 0.20 9.11 4.28
C GLN A 201 -0.32 10.50 3.89
N GLN A 202 0.50 11.36 3.31
CA GLN A 202 0.04 12.67 2.80
C GLN A 202 -0.81 12.43 1.55
N SER A 203 -2.13 12.59 1.69
CA SER A 203 -3.10 12.35 0.61
C SER A 203 -3.18 13.51 -0.37
N ASP A 204 -2.80 14.71 0.07
CA ASP A 204 -2.80 15.99 -0.65
C ASP A 204 -1.43 16.34 -1.27
N ARG A 205 -0.47 15.41 -1.25
CA ARG A 205 0.86 15.65 -1.80
C ARG A 205 0.82 15.85 -3.32
N GLU A 206 1.67 16.73 -3.83
CA GLU A 206 1.73 17.04 -5.26
C GLU A 206 2.75 16.18 -6.05
N PHE A 207 3.43 15.24 -5.39
CA PHE A 207 4.50 14.44 -5.97
C PHE A 207 4.21 12.93 -5.94
N VAL A 208 4.75 12.22 -6.93
CA VAL A 208 4.74 10.75 -6.99
C VAL A 208 5.84 10.20 -6.08
N ILE A 209 5.57 9.08 -5.41
CA ILE A 209 6.61 8.28 -4.74
C ILE A 209 7.00 7.11 -5.63
N ALA A 210 8.28 7.03 -6.01
CA ALA A 210 8.82 5.90 -6.76
C ALA A 210 9.41 4.84 -5.81
N PHE A 211 9.15 3.57 -6.10
CA PHE A 211 9.65 2.41 -5.36
C PHE A 211 10.52 1.54 -6.25
N PRO A 212 11.85 1.60 -6.11
CA PRO A 212 12.73 0.69 -6.84
C PRO A 212 12.40 -0.77 -6.51
N ALA A 213 12.27 -1.59 -7.56
CA ALA A 213 12.09 -3.02 -7.42
C ALA A 213 13.24 -3.64 -6.60
N HIS A 214 12.91 -4.60 -5.74
CA HIS A 214 13.87 -5.17 -4.79
C HIS A 214 13.59 -6.64 -4.50
N GLY A 215 14.51 -7.28 -3.79
CA GLY A 215 14.40 -8.69 -3.43
C GLY A 215 14.68 -9.65 -4.59
N ALA A 216 14.39 -10.94 -4.36
CA ALA A 216 14.76 -12.02 -5.27
C ALA A 216 14.05 -11.95 -6.64
N SER A 217 12.84 -11.38 -6.70
CA SER A 217 12.05 -11.29 -7.93
C SER A 217 12.23 -9.97 -8.69
N LYS A 218 13.17 -9.10 -8.30
CA LYS A 218 13.35 -7.78 -8.93
C LYS A 218 13.54 -7.85 -10.46
N LYS A 219 14.19 -8.90 -10.98
CA LYS A 219 14.36 -9.08 -12.43
C LYS A 219 13.02 -9.28 -13.16
N LYS A 220 12.07 -9.99 -12.54
CA LYS A 220 10.72 -10.16 -13.11
C LYS A 220 9.95 -8.84 -13.08
N VAL A 221 10.04 -8.11 -11.98
CA VAL A 221 9.41 -6.79 -11.83
C VAL A 221 9.98 -5.78 -12.83
N ASN A 222 11.31 -5.76 -13.02
CA ASN A 222 11.97 -4.90 -14.01
C ASN A 222 11.51 -5.16 -15.45
N ALA A 223 11.01 -6.35 -15.77
CA ALA A 223 10.46 -6.65 -17.10
C ALA A 223 9.04 -6.12 -17.30
N ILE A 224 8.39 -5.68 -16.23
CA ILE A 224 7.01 -5.15 -16.23
C ILE A 224 7.05 -3.62 -16.15
N VAL A 225 7.92 -3.07 -15.30
CA VAL A 225 7.95 -1.63 -14.99
C VAL A 225 8.91 -0.86 -15.87
N THR A 226 8.61 0.42 -16.10
CA THR A 226 9.51 1.36 -16.76
C THR A 226 10.16 2.31 -15.74
N VAL A 227 11.11 3.13 -16.22
CA VAL A 227 11.68 4.24 -15.44
C VAL A 227 10.68 5.38 -15.36
#